data_AF-A0A9N7N6R7-F1
#
_entry.id   AF-A0A9N7N6R7-F1
#
_cell.length_a   1.000
_cell.length_b   1.000
_cell.length_c   1.000
_cell.angle_alpha   90.00
_cell.angle_beta   90.00
_cell.angle_gamma   90.00
#
_symmetry.space_group_name_H-M   'P 1'
#
loop_
_entity.id
_entity.type
_entity.pdbx_description
1 polymer ?
#
loop_
_entity_poly.entity_id
_entity_poly.type
_entity_poly.pdbx_seq_one_letter_code
_entity_poly.pdbx_strand_id
1 'polypeptide(L)'
;ANVLMTLLERYRLFTGQAVNMSKSAIFFSKNTPQPLQQTICSTLNGITSHRSTRYFGLPLRIGKSKKEVFEYLLHSVRGKLQSWKSKLLSPAGEEVLLKSIAQALPIFTMSCFKFPITL
;
A
#
# COMPACT_ATOMS: atom_id res chain seq x y z
N ALA A 1 -9.56 -17.86 -12.68
CA ALA A 1 -9.08 -18.18 -11.32
C ALA A 1 -8.24 -19.46 -11.33
N ASN A 2 -8.77 -20.59 -11.77
CA ASN A 2 -8.05 -21.88 -11.81
C ASN A 2 -6.70 -21.83 -12.53
N VAL A 3 -6.64 -21.24 -13.74
CA VAL A 3 -5.39 -21.11 -14.50
C VAL A 3 -4.30 -20.34 -13.72
N LEU A 4 -4.70 -19.32 -12.95
CA LEU A 4 -3.76 -18.55 -12.14
C LEU A 4 -3.20 -19.39 -10.99
N MET A 5 -4.04 -20.17 -10.32
CA MET A 5 -3.59 -21.10 -9.27
C MET A 5 -2.65 -22.17 -9.83
N THR A 6 -2.97 -22.74 -10.99
CA THR A 6 -2.09 -23.70 -11.68
C THR A 6 -0.73 -23.07 -12.03
N LEU A 7 -0.71 -21.81 -12.46
CA LEU A 7 0.53 -21.08 -12.74
C LEU A 7 1.36 -20.83 -11.48
N LEU A 8 0.72 -20.43 -10.38
CA LEU A 8 1.41 -20.21 -9.10
C LEU A 8 1.97 -21.51 -8.53
N GLU A 9 1.25 -22.61 -8.68
CA GLU A 9 1.72 -23.93 -8.28
C GLU A 9 2.89 -24.40 -9.15
N ARG A 10 2.79 -24.22 -10.47
CA ARG A 10 3.90 -24.48 -11.39
C ARG A 10 5.13 -23.64 -11.01
N TYR A 11 4.96 -22.35 -10.79
CA TYR A 11 6.03 -21.46 -10.33
C TYR A 11 6.68 -21.98 -9.04
N ARG A 12 5.87 -22.34 -8.04
CA ARG A 12 6.35 -22.93 -6.78
C ARG A 12 7.16 -24.20 -7.00
N LEU A 13 6.74 -25.08 -7.90
CA LEU A 13 7.45 -26.31 -8.21
C LEU A 13 8.81 -26.04 -8.87
N PHE A 14 8.90 -25.04 -9.74
CA PHE A 14 10.17 -24.69 -10.41
C PHE A 14 11.14 -23.90 -9.52
N THR A 15 10.64 -22.98 -8.70
CA THR A 15 11.49 -22.07 -7.91
C THR A 15 11.65 -22.46 -6.45
N GLY A 16 10.78 -23.35 -5.93
CA GLY A 16 10.65 -23.64 -4.51
C GLY A 16 9.93 -22.54 -3.71
N GLN A 17 9.49 -21.45 -4.33
CA GLN A 17 8.90 -20.30 -3.64
C GLN A 17 7.37 -20.39 -3.62
N ALA A 18 6.79 -20.36 -2.42
CA ALA A 18 5.33 -20.35 -2.23
C ALA A 18 4.79 -18.93 -2.07
N VAL A 19 3.68 -18.62 -2.74
CA VAL A 19 2.99 -17.34 -2.58
C VAL A 19 2.24 -17.31 -1.25
N ASN A 20 2.41 -16.22 -0.51
CA ASN A 20 1.70 -16.00 0.73
C ASN A 20 0.29 -15.44 0.47
N MET A 21 -0.70 -16.31 0.52
CA MET A 21 -2.10 -15.96 0.25
C MET A 21 -2.70 -14.98 1.26
N SER A 22 -2.22 -14.94 2.51
CA SER A 22 -2.72 -13.98 3.52
C SER A 22 -2.20 -12.57 3.31
N LYS A 23 -1.07 -12.42 2.60
CA LYS A 23 -0.54 -11.11 2.17
C LYS A 23 -1.03 -10.69 0.78
N SER A 24 -1.63 -11.62 0.02
CA SER A 24 -2.21 -11.34 -1.28
C SER A 24 -3.62 -10.76 -1.14
N ALA A 25 -4.01 -9.90 -2.08
CA ALA A 25 -5.34 -9.31 -2.14
C ALA A 25 -5.79 -9.16 -3.60
N ILE A 26 -7.10 -9.23 -3.83
CA ILE A 26 -7.70 -9.04 -5.16
C ILE A 26 -8.52 -7.75 -5.17
N PHE A 27 -8.36 -6.98 -6.23
CA PHE A 27 -9.15 -5.76 -6.46
C PHE A 27 -10.13 -5.97 -7.60
N PHE A 28 -11.41 -5.84 -7.29
CA PHE A 28 -12.47 -5.90 -8.28
C PHE A 28 -12.84 -4.52 -8.82
N SER A 29 -13.37 -4.46 -10.04
CA SER A 29 -13.97 -3.23 -10.56
C SER A 29 -15.25 -2.90 -9.79
N LYS A 30 -15.67 -1.63 -9.80
CA LYS A 30 -16.96 -1.20 -9.25
C LYS A 30 -18.14 -1.91 -9.92
N ASN A 31 -17.96 -2.33 -11.18
CA ASN A 31 -19.00 -2.97 -11.99
C ASN A 31 -19.06 -4.49 -11.79
N THR A 32 -18.26 -5.07 -10.89
CA THR A 32 -18.26 -6.52 -10.66
C THR A 32 -19.32 -6.88 -9.59
N PRO A 33 -20.33 -7.69 -9.90
CA PRO A 33 -21.35 -8.10 -8.92
C PRO A 33 -20.75 -8.84 -7.73
N GLN A 34 -21.26 -8.59 -6.51
CA GLN A 34 -20.77 -9.27 -5.30
C GLN A 34 -20.78 -10.81 -5.36
N PRO A 35 -21.79 -11.47 -5.94
CA PRO A 35 -21.79 -12.94 -6.05
C PRO A 35 -20.58 -13.44 -6.83
N LEU A 36 -20.25 -12.77 -7.94
CA LEU A 36 -19.10 -13.11 -8.76
C LEU A 36 -17.78 -12.87 -8.02
N GLN A 37 -17.68 -11.81 -7.21
CA GLN A 37 -16.50 -11.57 -6.37
C GLN A 37 -16.29 -12.70 -5.36
N GLN A 38 -17.35 -13.15 -4.70
CA GLN A 38 -17.29 -14.25 -3.74
C GLN A 38 -16.84 -15.56 -4.39
N THR A 39 -17.39 -15.90 -5.56
CA THR A 39 -16.97 -17.09 -6.33
C THR A 39 -15.50 -17.03 -6.71
N ILE A 40 -14.99 -15.86 -7.10
CA ILE A 40 -13.57 -15.70 -7.46
C ILE A 40 -12.68 -15.82 -6.21
N CYS A 41 -13.06 -15.21 -5.09
CA CYS A 41 -12.31 -15.30 -3.84
C CYS A 41 -12.26 -16.73 -3.28
N SER A 42 -13.38 -17.48 -3.35
CA SER A 42 -13.40 -18.88 -2.90
C SER A 42 -12.52 -19.77 -3.77
N THR A 43 -12.49 -19.51 -5.08
CA THR A 43 -11.63 -20.25 -6.02
C THR A 43 -10.14 -19.95 -5.84
N LEU A 44 -9.79 -18.79 -5.28
CA LEU A 44 -8.40 -18.36 -5.04
C LEU A 44 -7.93 -18.66 -3.62
N ASN A 45 -8.34 -19.80 -3.06
CA ASN A 45 -7.93 -20.29 -1.73
C ASN A 45 -8.07 -19.25 -0.60
N GLY A 46 -9.12 -18.41 -0.63
CA GLY A 46 -9.41 -17.49 0.46
C GLY A 46 -8.65 -16.17 0.43
N ILE A 47 -8.03 -15.80 -0.71
CA ILE A 47 -7.58 -14.41 -0.91
C ILE A 47 -8.79 -13.48 -0.79
N THR A 48 -8.77 -12.60 0.20
CA THR A 48 -9.89 -11.69 0.46
C THR A 48 -9.77 -10.41 -0.36
N SER A 49 -10.94 -9.84 -0.71
CA SER A 49 -11.05 -8.50 -1.27
C SER A 49 -10.78 -7.48 -0.18
N HIS A 50 -9.51 -7.19 0.09
CA HIS A 50 -9.18 -6.15 1.06
C HIS A 50 -9.41 -4.78 0.41
N ARG A 51 -10.30 -3.98 1.00
CA ARG A 51 -10.54 -2.60 0.55
C ARG A 51 -9.36 -1.67 0.83
N SER A 52 -8.53 -2.00 1.83
CA SER A 52 -7.37 -1.23 2.27
C SER A 52 -6.15 -2.14 2.37
N THR A 53 -5.57 -2.51 1.22
CA THR A 53 -4.23 -3.10 1.19
C THR A 53 -3.23 -1.98 0.94
N ARG A 54 -2.06 -2.06 1.58
CA ARG A 54 -0.93 -1.16 1.35
C ARG A 54 0.16 -1.86 0.54
N TYR A 55 0.76 -1.16 -0.41
CA TYR A 55 1.91 -1.59 -1.20
C TYR A 55 3.02 -0.57 -0.98
N PHE A 56 4.15 -1.02 -0.44
CA PHE A 56 5.24 -0.13 -0.01
C PHE A 56 4.78 1.02 0.89
N GLY A 57 3.83 0.73 1.79
CA GLY A 57 3.23 1.72 2.70
C GLY A 57 2.07 2.51 2.09
N LEU A 58 2.01 2.66 0.77
CA LEU A 58 0.97 3.43 0.09
C LEU A 58 -0.32 2.61 -0.09
N PRO A 59 -1.51 3.21 0.07
CA PRO A 59 -2.76 2.50 -0.22
C PRO A 59 -2.85 2.14 -1.72
N LEU A 60 -3.05 0.85 -2.07
CA LEU A 60 -3.18 0.45 -3.50
C LEU A 60 -4.48 0.99 -4.10
N ARG A 61 -5.53 1.06 -3.29
CA ARG A 61 -6.79 1.72 -3.64
C ARG A 61 -6.78 3.13 -3.07
N ILE A 62 -6.16 4.03 -3.81
CA ILE A 62 -6.46 5.44 -3.68
C ILE A 62 -7.69 5.68 -4.55
N GLY A 63 -8.79 6.11 -3.92
CA GLY A 63 -9.96 6.54 -4.67
C GLY A 63 -9.64 7.75 -5.55
N LYS A 64 -10.66 8.37 -6.14
CA LYS A 64 -10.48 9.67 -6.82
C LYS A 64 -10.10 10.80 -5.84
N SER A 65 -10.11 10.54 -4.53
CA SER A 65 -9.87 11.53 -3.48
C SER A 65 -8.37 11.75 -3.27
N LYS A 66 -7.89 12.88 -3.79
CA LYS A 66 -6.52 13.33 -3.59
C LYS A 66 -6.25 13.75 -2.13
N LYS A 67 -7.31 14.03 -1.35
CA LYS A 67 -7.24 14.35 0.07
C LYS A 67 -6.78 13.17 0.93
N GLU A 68 -7.27 11.96 0.63
CA GLU A 68 -6.88 10.74 1.34
C GLU A 68 -5.37 10.46 1.22
N VAL A 69 -4.78 10.73 0.04
CA VAL A 69 -3.34 10.59 -0.20
C VAL A 69 -2.56 11.60 0.65
N PHE A 70 -3.04 12.84 0.71
CA PHE A 70 -2.38 13.90 1.48
C PHE A 70 -2.49 13.66 2.99
N GLU A 71 -3.64 13.23 3.49
CA GLU A 71 -3.82 12.84 4.88
C GLU A 71 -2.92 11.66 5.26
N TYR A 72 -2.82 10.65 4.39
CA TYR A 72 -1.89 9.53 4.57
C TYR A 72 -0.43 10.01 4.67
N LEU A 73 -0.02 10.91 3.77
CA LEU A 73 1.32 11.47 3.77
C LEU A 73 1.60 12.22 5.08
N LEU A 74 0.67 13.08 5.51
CA LEU A 74 0.78 13.85 6.74
C LEU A 74 0.88 12.94 7.96
N HIS A 75 0.05 11.89 8.02
CA HIS A 75 0.08 10.91 9.10
C HIS A 75 1.41 10.13 9.11
N SER A 76 1.92 9.75 7.95
CA SER A 76 3.20 9.02 7.83
C SER A 76 4.39 9.87 8.25
N VAL A 77 4.43 11.15 7.87
CA VAL A 77 5.47 12.11 8.31
C VAL A 77 5.40 12.28 9.83
N ARG A 78 4.22 12.55 10.39
CA ARG A 78 4.03 12.70 11.84
C ARG A 78 4.41 11.44 12.60
N GLY A 79 4.02 10.26 12.12
CA GLY A 79 4.36 8.98 12.76
C GLY A 79 5.88 8.74 12.81
N LYS A 80 6.60 9.05 11.73
CA LYS A 80 8.08 8.95 11.72
C LYS A 80 8.74 9.95 12.66
N LEU A 81 8.23 11.18 12.73
CA LEU A 81 8.74 12.21 13.65
C LEU A 81 8.48 11.85 15.11
N GLN A 82 7.27 11.36 15.44
CA GLN A 82 6.91 10.95 16.80
C GLN A 82 7.64 9.69 17.26
N SER A 83 8.00 8.80 16.33
CA SER A 83 8.82 7.62 16.65
C SER A 83 10.24 7.99 17.07
N TRP A 84 10.69 9.21 16.77
CA TRP A 84 12.02 9.68 17.13
C TRP A 84 12.01 10.43 18.46
N LYS A 85 12.96 10.07 19.34
CA LYS A 85 13.16 10.77 20.62
C LYS A 85 13.86 12.11 20.36
N SER A 86 13.11 13.21 20.40
CA SER A 86 13.62 14.59 20.27
C SER A 86 14.79 14.90 21.22
N LYS A 87 14.84 14.25 22.40
CA LYS A 87 15.84 14.49 23.46
C LYS A 87 17.29 14.15 23.10
N LEU A 88 17.57 13.57 21.93
CA LEU A 88 18.93 13.17 21.51
C LEU A 88 19.54 14.08 20.42
N LEU A 89 18.79 15.03 19.89
CA LEU A 89 19.24 15.86 18.77
C LEU A 89 19.41 17.32 19.21
N SER A 90 20.43 17.97 18.66
CA SER A 90 20.51 19.42 18.70
C SER A 90 19.41 20.03 17.83
N PRO A 91 19.02 21.31 18.03
CA PRO A 91 18.04 21.97 17.18
C PRO A 91 18.37 21.89 15.67
N ALA A 92 19.66 22.00 15.31
CA ALA A 92 20.12 21.83 13.94
C ALA A 92 19.95 20.39 13.44
N GLY A 93 20.19 19.38 14.30
CA GLY A 93 19.97 17.97 13.97
C GLY A 93 18.48 17.64 13.77
N GLU A 94 17.59 18.24 14.56
CA GLU A 94 16.15 18.10 14.39
C GLU A 94 15.67 18.71 13.07
N GLU A 95 16.19 19.88 12.69
CA GLU A 95 15.85 20.53 11.42
C GLU A 95 16.27 19.67 10.21
N VAL A 96 17.48 19.12 10.24
CA VAL A 96 17.98 18.24 9.18
C VAL A 96 17.14 16.95 9.10
N LEU A 97 16.81 16.35 10.23
CA LEU A 97 15.95 15.17 10.29
C LEU A 97 14.56 15.47 9.70
N LEU A 98 13.94 16.58 10.11
CA LEU A 98 12.65 17.01 9.60
C LEU A 98 12.69 17.20 8.08
N LYS A 99 13.71 17.91 7.56
CA LYS A 99 13.89 18.13 6.12
C LYS A 99 14.02 16.81 5.37
N SER A 100 14.84 15.88 5.86
CA SER A 100 15.03 14.58 5.20
C SER A 100 13.73 13.77 5.08
N ILE A 101 12.93 13.72 6.14
CA ILE A 101 11.66 12.97 6.16
C ILE A 101 10.61 13.68 5.33
N ALA A 102 10.47 15.00 5.50
CA ALA A 102 9.47 15.82 4.83
C ALA A 102 9.75 15.97 3.32
N GLN A 103 10.98 15.76 2.86
CA GLN A 103 11.30 15.74 1.42
C GLN A 103 11.13 14.33 0.83
N ALA A 104 11.66 13.30 1.47
CA ALA A 104 11.68 11.96 0.89
C ALA A 104 10.27 11.35 0.73
N LEU A 105 9.38 11.53 1.72
CA LEU A 105 8.05 10.92 1.69
C LEU A 105 7.12 11.51 0.61
N PRO A 106 7.02 12.84 0.42
CA PRO A 106 6.24 13.40 -0.66
C PRO A 106 6.82 13.07 -2.04
N ILE A 107 8.15 13.08 -2.20
CA ILE A 107 8.81 12.73 -3.47
C ILE A 107 8.43 11.30 -3.88
N PHE A 108 8.52 10.34 -2.96
CA PHE A 108 8.11 8.96 -3.24
C PHE A 108 6.61 8.87 -3.58
N THR A 109 5.76 9.54 -2.80
CA THR A 109 4.30 9.55 -3.05
C THR A 109 3.96 10.19 -4.41
N MET A 110 4.66 11.26 -4.81
CA MET A 110 4.53 11.91 -6.12
C MET A 110 4.90 11.00 -7.28
N SER A 111 5.91 10.13 -7.09
CA SER A 111 6.31 9.17 -8.13
C SER A 111 5.23 8.12 -8.41
N CYS A 112 4.39 7.82 -7.41
CA CYS A 112 3.31 6.85 -7.53
C CYS A 112 1.94 7.48 -7.85
N PHE A 113 1.68 8.72 -7.42
CA PHE A 113 0.36 9.37 -7.52
C PHE A 113 0.44 10.84 -7.94
N LYS A 114 -0.55 11.28 -8.71
CA LYS A 114 -0.72 12.70 -9.05
C LYS A 114 -1.29 13.46 -7.85
N PHE A 115 -0.50 14.36 -7.26
CA PHE A 115 -1.01 15.26 -6.23
C PHE A 115 -2.06 16.25 -6.78
N PRO A 116 -2.94 16.76 -5.91
CA PRO A 116 -3.85 17.83 -6.28
C PRO A 116 -3.06 19.13 -6.47
N ILE A 117 -3.52 19.94 -7.42
CA ILE A 117 -3.03 21.30 -7.61
C ILE A 117 -3.61 22.22 -6.50
N THR A 118 -4.66 21.76 -5.80
CA THR A 118 -5.40 22.51 -4.77
C THR A 118 -5.77 21.61 -3.60
N LEU A 119 -5.43 22.01 -2.37
CA LEU A 119 -5.69 21.27 -1.12
C LEU A 119 -7.14 21.40 -0.65
#